data_AF-A0A1I6UUH4-F1
#
_entry.id   AF-A0A1I6UUH4-F1
#
_cell.length_a   1.000
_cell.length_b   1.000
_cell.length_c   1.000
_cell.angle_alpha   90.00
_cell.angle_beta   90.00
_cell.angle_gamma   90.00
#
_symmetry.space_group_name_H-M   'P 1'
#
loop_
_entity.id
_entity.type
_entity.pdbx_description
1 polymer ?
#
loop_
_entity_poly.entity_id
_entity_poly.type
_entity_poly.pdbx_seq_one_letter_code
_entity_poly.pdbx_strand_id
1 'polypeptide(L)'
;MTGTEGGPDGLDRRAFLGVCVAAGAAMAGACSGAEGSDPPSENERSGDPHWRITDTGADDAIQGYADRVSVDPGEEFGLYVSTPAPAYRVSAYRIGWYDGAQARRVWRSEPLPGAVQQEPAFFPTAHTVRADWERGPVVSTEGWPEGAYLLRLDAEGGAGGQRYVPLVVRSSEAAGRTVLMHAPATWQAYNLWGGYNLYEGKDGDYRTRSLVVSFDRPYDKDGAEKFMVYERAAVVLAERLNLPLAYTTGLDVDRDPGVLDGAAQVVILGHDEYMTPAQRAHLTRARDAGTNIAILGANTCFRRVRLDPTPWSRRTGATAESSPATSRRTPRTPTTATRTPWSPPTSAPPPPPTPNRP
;
A
#
# COMPACT_ATOMS: atom_id res chain seq x y z
N MET A 1 -71.13 43.89 45.79
CA MET A 1 -71.27 43.80 44.33
C MET A 1 -70.46 42.59 43.88
N THR A 2 -71.14 41.55 43.34
CA THR A 2 -70.69 40.55 42.33
C THR A 2 -69.22 40.06 42.43
N GLY A 3 -68.86 38.82 42.80
CA GLY A 3 -69.20 37.53 42.16
C GLY A 3 -68.66 37.49 40.72
N THR A 4 -67.82 36.58 40.20
CA THR A 4 -67.51 35.15 40.48
C THR A 4 -66.25 34.71 39.68
N GLU A 5 -65.65 33.57 40.08
CA GLU A 5 -64.48 32.85 39.55
C GLU A 5 -64.64 32.19 38.16
N GLY A 6 -63.52 31.72 37.57
CA GLY A 6 -63.48 30.58 36.62
C GLY A 6 -62.25 30.52 35.69
N GLY A 7 -61.34 29.55 35.88
CA GLY A 7 -60.47 28.98 34.82
C GLY A 7 -61.07 27.68 34.26
N PRO A 8 -60.34 26.74 33.60
CA PRO A 8 -59.09 26.78 32.80
C PRO A 8 -59.25 26.05 31.42
N ASP A 9 -58.13 25.62 30.81
CA ASP A 9 -57.95 24.57 29.75
C ASP A 9 -57.81 24.93 28.25
N GLY A 10 -56.57 24.78 27.74
CA GLY A 10 -56.20 23.85 26.65
C GLY A 10 -56.41 24.23 25.17
N LEU A 11 -55.63 23.54 24.30
CA LEU A 11 -55.68 23.39 22.82
C LEU A 11 -54.66 24.21 21.99
N ASP A 12 -54.10 23.75 20.87
CA ASP A 12 -53.47 22.49 20.45
C ASP A 12 -52.66 22.81 19.16
N ARG A 13 -51.61 22.03 18.87
CA ARG A 13 -50.77 22.07 17.67
C ARG A 13 -51.47 21.36 16.49
N ARG A 14 -51.68 22.08 15.37
CA ARG A 14 -51.73 21.64 13.94
C ARG A 14 -52.95 22.18 13.18
N ALA A 15 -52.70 23.12 12.24
CA ALA A 15 -53.44 23.43 10.99
C ALA A 15 -53.18 24.92 10.68
N PHE A 16 -52.23 25.35 9.85
CA PHE A 16 -51.98 25.05 8.43
C PHE A 16 -53.15 25.44 7.50
N LEU A 17 -52.83 26.31 6.52
CA LEU A 17 -53.61 26.85 5.38
C LEU A 17 -54.36 28.17 5.68
N GLY A 18 -54.24 29.25 4.90
CA GLY A 18 -53.54 29.49 3.65
C GLY A 18 -53.96 30.84 3.04
N VAL A 19 -53.01 31.48 2.33
CA VAL A 19 -53.16 32.28 1.10
C VAL A 19 -54.01 33.57 1.10
N CYS A 20 -53.34 34.71 0.83
CA CYS A 20 -53.64 35.71 -0.21
C CYS A 20 -52.76 36.97 0.02
N VAL A 21 -51.57 37.09 -0.58
CA VAL A 21 -51.26 37.55 -1.96
C VAL A 21 -51.08 39.09 -2.06
N ALA A 22 -49.98 39.45 -2.73
CA ALA A 22 -49.66 40.73 -3.37
C ALA A 22 -48.95 41.82 -2.56
N ALA A 23 -47.62 41.69 -2.44
CA ALA A 23 -46.70 42.78 -2.78
C ALA A 23 -45.30 42.18 -3.04
N GLY A 24 -44.86 42.15 -4.30
CA GLY A 24 -43.48 41.76 -4.61
C GLY A 24 -43.24 41.12 -5.97
N ALA A 25 -43.93 41.57 -7.03
CA ALA A 25 -43.50 41.28 -8.39
C ALA A 25 -42.66 42.45 -8.91
N ALA A 26 -41.33 42.33 -8.81
CA ALA A 26 -40.34 42.87 -9.75
C ALA A 26 -38.93 42.78 -9.13
N MET A 27 -38.20 41.72 -9.46
CA MET A 27 -36.81 41.72 -9.92
C MET A 27 -36.41 40.27 -10.19
N ALA A 28 -36.91 39.74 -11.32
CA ALA A 28 -36.31 38.58 -11.96
C ALA A 28 -35.00 39.04 -12.60
N GLY A 29 -33.93 39.05 -11.82
CA GLY A 29 -32.55 39.08 -12.30
C GLY A 29 -31.98 37.69 -12.08
N ALA A 30 -31.71 36.99 -13.16
CA ALA A 30 -31.14 35.65 -13.17
C ALA A 30 -29.82 35.60 -12.39
N CYS A 31 -29.85 35.01 -11.20
CA CYS A 31 -28.68 34.35 -10.65
C CYS A 31 -28.75 32.90 -11.11
N SER A 32 -28.42 32.64 -12.38
CA SER A 32 -27.78 31.37 -12.74
C SER A 32 -26.41 31.38 -12.08
N GLY A 33 -26.40 31.12 -10.76
CA GLY A 33 -25.19 30.76 -10.05
C GLY A 33 -24.71 29.48 -10.71
N ALA A 34 -23.57 29.58 -11.40
CA ALA A 34 -22.92 28.44 -12.01
C ALA A 34 -22.84 27.32 -10.96
N GLU A 35 -23.58 26.24 -11.20
CA GLU A 35 -23.26 24.93 -10.61
C GLU A 35 -21.91 24.54 -11.21
N GLY A 36 -20.83 25.07 -10.62
CA GLY A 36 -19.54 24.42 -10.70
C GLY A 36 -19.72 23.12 -9.95
N SER A 37 -20.03 22.04 -10.67
CA SER A 37 -19.98 20.70 -10.11
C SER A 37 -18.60 20.51 -9.48
N ASP A 38 -18.55 20.11 -8.21
CA ASP A 38 -17.30 19.68 -7.59
C ASP A 38 -16.58 18.70 -8.54
N PRO A 39 -15.25 18.76 -8.66
CA PRO A 39 -14.53 17.82 -9.51
C PRO A 39 -14.90 16.39 -9.08
N PRO A 40 -15.12 15.47 -10.04
CA PRO A 40 -15.50 14.11 -9.70
C PRO A 40 -14.45 13.51 -8.75
N SER A 41 -14.95 12.78 -7.76
CA SER A 41 -14.11 11.99 -6.88
C SER A 41 -13.23 11.04 -7.71
N GLU A 42 -12.10 10.61 -7.16
CA GLU A 42 -11.15 9.80 -7.94
C GLU A 42 -11.81 8.55 -8.55
N ASN A 43 -12.73 7.88 -7.84
CA ASN A 43 -13.42 6.69 -8.34
C ASN A 43 -14.45 6.94 -9.45
N GLU A 44 -14.92 8.18 -9.61
CA GLU A 44 -15.84 8.57 -10.69
C GLU A 44 -15.10 8.89 -11.99
N ARG A 45 -13.76 8.96 -11.96
CA ARG A 45 -12.96 9.17 -13.16
C ARG A 45 -12.94 7.90 -14.02
N SER A 46 -12.82 8.08 -15.33
CA SER A 46 -12.72 6.95 -16.26
C SER A 46 -11.47 6.11 -15.99
N GLY A 47 -11.67 4.80 -15.82
CA GLY A 47 -10.58 3.84 -15.77
C GLY A 47 -10.02 3.50 -17.15
N ASP A 48 -8.93 2.72 -17.17
CA ASP A 48 -8.30 2.20 -18.39
C ASP A 48 -8.29 0.67 -18.33
N PRO A 49 -9.12 -0.05 -19.11
CA PRO A 49 -9.18 -1.52 -19.05
C PRO A 49 -7.90 -2.20 -19.59
N HIS A 50 -7.00 -1.46 -20.24
CA HIS A 50 -5.77 -1.97 -20.83
C HIS A 50 -4.58 -1.91 -19.86
N TRP A 51 -4.82 -1.76 -18.55
CA TRP A 51 -3.74 -1.74 -17.55
C TRP A 51 -3.07 -3.11 -17.38
N ARG A 52 -3.78 -4.21 -17.68
CA ARG A 52 -3.29 -5.58 -17.55
C ARG A 52 -2.13 -5.86 -18.51
N ILE A 53 -1.14 -6.63 -18.05
CA ILE A 53 -0.13 -7.21 -18.92
C ILE A 53 -0.82 -8.21 -19.86
N THR A 54 -0.58 -8.06 -21.15
CA THR A 54 -1.09 -8.95 -22.20
C THR A 54 -0.02 -9.89 -22.72
N ASP A 55 1.24 -9.48 -22.65
CA ASP A 55 2.39 -10.29 -23.06
C ASP A 55 3.59 -9.95 -22.18
N THR A 56 4.13 -10.95 -21.49
CA THR A 56 5.37 -10.80 -20.74
C THR A 56 6.59 -10.86 -21.67
N GLY A 57 6.50 -11.49 -22.83
CA GLY A 57 7.68 -11.83 -23.62
C GLY A 57 8.63 -12.75 -22.84
N ALA A 58 9.89 -12.81 -23.27
CA ALA A 58 10.95 -13.52 -22.56
C ALA A 58 11.18 -12.96 -21.15
N ASP A 59 11.83 -13.74 -20.27
CA ASP A 59 12.07 -13.35 -18.89
C ASP A 59 12.85 -12.04 -18.77
N ASP A 60 13.77 -11.79 -19.70
CA ASP A 60 14.65 -10.61 -19.82
C ASP A 60 14.17 -9.58 -20.87
N ALA A 61 12.98 -9.76 -21.46
CA ALA A 61 12.46 -8.85 -22.50
C ALA A 61 12.34 -7.40 -22.01
N ILE A 62 11.86 -7.22 -20.78
CA ILE A 62 11.96 -5.97 -20.02
C ILE A 62 11.81 -6.29 -18.56
N GLN A 63 12.58 -5.63 -17.70
CA GLN A 63 12.52 -5.80 -16.25
C GLN A 63 12.79 -4.46 -15.57
N GLY A 64 12.27 -4.27 -14.36
CA GLY A 64 12.62 -3.08 -13.59
C GLY A 64 12.19 -3.09 -12.14
N TYR A 65 12.68 -2.09 -11.42
CA TYR A 65 12.32 -1.80 -10.04
C TYR A 65 12.43 -0.31 -9.76
N ALA A 66 11.78 0.14 -8.69
CA ALA A 66 11.92 1.49 -8.16
C ALA A 66 12.89 1.49 -6.98
N ASP A 67 13.59 2.60 -6.75
CA ASP A 67 14.42 2.75 -5.55
C ASP A 67 13.62 2.92 -4.25
N ARG A 68 12.28 2.98 -4.32
CA ARG A 68 11.40 3.04 -3.16
C ARG A 68 10.18 2.16 -3.39
N VAL A 69 9.66 1.59 -2.32
CA VAL A 69 8.38 0.86 -2.33
C VAL A 69 7.19 1.78 -2.05
N SER A 70 7.46 2.95 -1.46
CA SER A 70 6.48 3.95 -1.09
C SER A 70 7.06 5.37 -1.22
N VAL A 71 6.19 6.33 -1.52
CA VAL A 71 6.50 7.78 -1.62
C VAL A 71 5.36 8.60 -1.06
N ASP A 72 5.63 9.81 -0.59
CA ASP A 72 4.56 10.79 -0.33
C ASP A 72 4.03 11.37 -1.66
N PRO A 73 2.79 11.87 -1.71
CA PRO A 73 2.28 12.59 -2.87
C PRO A 73 3.19 13.77 -3.25
N GLY A 74 3.56 13.86 -4.53
CA GLY A 74 4.49 14.89 -5.03
C GLY A 74 5.97 14.57 -4.83
N GLU A 75 6.34 13.50 -4.10
CA GLU A 75 7.73 13.05 -4.09
C GLU A 75 8.11 12.34 -5.40
N GLU A 76 9.42 12.32 -5.64
CA GLU A 76 10.03 11.61 -6.76
C GLU A 76 10.62 10.26 -6.34
N PHE A 77 10.62 9.31 -7.26
CA PHE A 77 11.36 8.04 -7.16
C PHE A 77 12.14 7.78 -8.45
N GLY A 78 13.22 6.99 -8.33
CA GLY A 78 14.02 6.56 -9.47
C GLY A 78 13.59 5.19 -9.96
N LEU A 79 13.56 5.01 -11.28
CA LEU A 79 13.34 3.72 -11.92
C LEU A 79 14.65 3.14 -12.45
N TYR A 80 14.78 1.82 -12.35
CA TYR A 80 15.89 1.02 -12.84
C TYR A 80 15.29 0.03 -13.82
N VAL A 81 15.71 0.08 -15.08
CA VAL A 81 15.11 -0.71 -16.16
C VAL A 81 16.21 -1.34 -16.99
N SER A 82 16.05 -2.64 -17.30
CA SER A 82 16.88 -3.38 -18.23
C SER A 82 15.99 -3.95 -19.33
N THR A 83 16.39 -3.73 -20.59
CA THR A 83 15.70 -4.31 -21.75
C THR A 83 16.63 -4.36 -22.97
N PRO A 84 16.61 -5.43 -23.77
CA PRO A 84 17.25 -5.46 -25.09
C PRO A 84 16.48 -4.66 -26.15
N ALA A 85 15.24 -4.23 -25.88
CA ALA A 85 14.49 -3.37 -26.78
C ALA A 85 15.20 -2.00 -26.93
N PRO A 86 15.17 -1.36 -28.11
CA PRO A 86 15.78 -0.06 -28.31
C PRO A 86 15.07 1.07 -27.53
N ALA A 87 13.80 0.88 -27.20
CA ALA A 87 13.02 1.82 -26.41
C ALA A 87 12.01 1.11 -25.51
N TYR A 88 11.49 1.82 -24.52
CA TYR A 88 10.35 1.40 -23.72
C TYR A 88 9.52 2.59 -23.26
N ARG A 89 8.32 2.34 -22.77
CA ARG A 89 7.49 3.33 -22.07
C ARG A 89 7.12 2.86 -20.68
N VAL A 90 6.83 3.82 -19.82
CA VAL A 90 6.27 3.57 -18.50
C VAL A 90 4.89 4.19 -18.43
N SER A 91 3.89 3.41 -18.01
CA SER A 91 2.54 3.88 -17.72
C SER A 91 2.24 3.63 -16.25
N ALA A 92 1.86 4.67 -15.50
CA ALA A 92 1.47 4.52 -14.10
C ALA A 92 -0.05 4.34 -13.99
N TYR A 93 -0.45 3.22 -13.40
CA TYR A 93 -1.84 2.87 -13.17
C TYR A 93 -2.15 2.90 -11.67
N ARG A 94 -3.06 3.79 -11.26
CA ARG A 94 -3.64 3.74 -9.91
C ARG A 94 -4.66 2.62 -9.88
N ILE A 95 -4.54 1.71 -8.93
CA ILE A 95 -5.46 0.58 -8.76
C ILE A 95 -6.64 1.04 -7.91
N GLY A 96 -7.87 0.74 -8.34
CA GLY A 96 -9.09 1.20 -7.67
C GLY A 96 -10.35 0.73 -8.40
N TRP A 97 -11.53 1.26 -8.08
CA TRP A 97 -12.78 0.71 -8.65
C TRP A 97 -13.01 1.10 -10.11
N TYR A 98 -13.06 2.41 -10.40
CA TYR A 98 -13.23 3.00 -11.73
C TYR A 98 -14.30 2.32 -12.60
N ASP A 99 -15.51 2.20 -12.05
CA ASP A 99 -16.67 1.53 -12.68
C ASP A 99 -16.36 0.11 -13.19
N GLY A 100 -15.52 -0.62 -12.45
CA GLY A 100 -15.13 -1.99 -12.78
C GLY A 100 -13.95 -2.12 -13.75
N ALA A 101 -13.35 -1.03 -14.23
CA ALA A 101 -12.10 -1.07 -15.00
C ALA A 101 -10.89 -1.49 -14.15
N GLN A 102 -10.98 -1.32 -12.82
CA GLN A 102 -10.01 -1.74 -11.80
C GLN A 102 -8.69 -0.96 -11.74
N ALA A 103 -8.45 -0.07 -12.70
CA ALA A 103 -7.34 0.87 -12.64
C ALA A 103 -7.61 2.08 -13.53
N ARG A 104 -6.91 3.17 -13.27
CA ARG A 104 -6.85 4.37 -14.11
C ARG A 104 -5.41 4.70 -14.43
N ARG A 105 -5.11 4.95 -15.71
CA ARG A 105 -3.80 5.49 -16.09
C ARG A 105 -3.72 6.95 -15.67
N VAL A 106 -2.84 7.26 -14.73
CA VAL A 106 -2.67 8.65 -14.24
C VAL A 106 -1.53 9.37 -14.96
N TRP A 107 -0.58 8.61 -15.50
CA TRP A 107 0.62 9.16 -16.13
C TRP A 107 1.19 8.18 -17.15
N ARG A 108 1.89 8.70 -18.17
CA ARG A 108 2.64 7.93 -19.16
C ARG A 108 3.86 8.73 -19.60
N SER A 109 4.98 8.05 -19.76
CA SER A 109 6.21 8.64 -20.29
C SER A 109 6.18 8.81 -21.81
N GLU A 110 7.01 9.72 -22.31
CA GLU A 110 7.56 9.60 -23.67
C GLU A 110 8.41 8.32 -23.82
N PRO A 111 8.76 7.86 -25.06
CA PRO A 111 9.69 6.76 -25.21
C PRO A 111 11.00 7.05 -24.50
N LEU A 112 11.46 6.09 -23.73
CA LEU A 112 12.74 6.11 -23.03
C LEU A 112 13.71 5.16 -23.74
N PRO A 113 15.00 5.49 -23.83
CA PRO A 113 15.98 4.61 -24.46
C PRO A 113 16.13 3.32 -23.65
N GLY A 114 16.03 2.18 -24.32
CA GLY A 114 16.27 0.88 -23.71
C GLY A 114 17.76 0.53 -23.72
N ALA A 115 18.19 -0.18 -22.68
CA ALA A 115 19.54 -0.69 -22.57
C ALA A 115 19.53 -1.96 -21.70
N VAL A 116 20.38 -2.91 -22.05
CA VAL A 116 20.65 -4.07 -21.19
C VAL A 116 21.59 -3.61 -20.08
N GLN A 117 21.15 -3.75 -18.84
CA GLN A 117 21.95 -3.52 -17.65
C GLN A 117 22.71 -4.81 -17.27
N GLN A 118 23.67 -4.70 -16.35
CA GLN A 118 24.51 -5.83 -15.97
C GLN A 118 23.73 -7.00 -15.35
N GLU A 119 24.34 -8.18 -15.41
CA GLU A 119 23.85 -9.40 -14.77
C GLU A 119 23.75 -9.27 -13.24
N PRO A 120 22.82 -10.00 -12.60
CA PRO A 120 22.66 -9.97 -11.15
C PRO A 120 23.95 -10.34 -10.41
N ALA A 121 24.34 -9.50 -9.45
CA ALA A 121 25.46 -9.78 -8.56
C ALA A 121 25.02 -10.73 -7.43
N PHE A 122 25.72 -11.86 -7.28
CA PHE A 122 25.48 -12.81 -6.19
C PHE A 122 26.39 -12.55 -4.98
N PHE A 123 25.81 -12.58 -3.79
CA PHE A 123 26.48 -12.33 -2.51
C PHE A 123 26.51 -13.61 -1.65
N PRO A 124 27.63 -14.36 -1.64
CA PRO A 124 27.69 -15.70 -1.06
C PRO A 124 27.42 -15.78 0.43
N THR A 125 27.72 -14.74 1.22
CA THR A 125 27.51 -14.81 2.68
C THR A 125 26.02 -14.84 3.06
N ALA A 126 25.16 -14.22 2.25
CA ALA A 126 23.73 -14.13 2.51
C ALA A 126 22.88 -14.87 1.48
N HIS A 127 23.52 -15.56 0.52
CA HIS A 127 22.88 -16.21 -0.64
C HIS A 127 21.86 -15.28 -1.33
N THR A 128 22.23 -14.00 -1.48
CA THR A 128 21.34 -12.98 -2.00
C THR A 128 21.83 -12.46 -3.34
N VAL A 129 20.91 -11.88 -4.10
CA VAL A 129 21.18 -11.27 -5.40
C VAL A 129 20.72 -9.81 -5.39
N ARG A 130 21.46 -8.97 -6.12
CA ARG A 130 21.08 -7.59 -6.40
C ARG A 130 21.31 -7.31 -7.87
N ALA A 131 20.51 -6.41 -8.43
CA ALA A 131 20.71 -5.93 -9.79
C ALA A 131 21.92 -4.98 -9.88
N ASP A 132 22.05 -4.09 -8.88
CA ASP A 132 23.06 -3.03 -8.83
C ASP A 132 23.01 -2.11 -10.07
N TRP A 133 21.90 -2.09 -10.82
CA TRP A 133 21.74 -1.37 -12.10
C TRP A 133 21.94 0.13 -11.95
N GLU A 134 22.31 0.78 -13.05
CA GLU A 134 22.35 2.24 -13.09
C GLU A 134 20.94 2.83 -13.00
N ARG A 135 20.82 3.95 -12.29
CA ARG A 135 19.54 4.64 -12.10
C ARG A 135 19.12 5.25 -13.43
N GLY A 136 17.94 4.87 -13.89
CA GLY A 136 17.30 5.42 -15.08
C GLY A 136 16.47 6.67 -14.75
N PRO A 137 15.28 6.83 -15.35
CA PRO A 137 14.50 8.06 -15.23
C PRO A 137 13.97 8.27 -13.81
N VAL A 138 13.85 9.54 -13.45
CA VAL A 138 13.14 9.99 -12.23
C VAL A 138 11.69 10.27 -12.60
N VAL A 139 10.77 9.76 -11.79
CA VAL A 139 9.33 9.96 -11.97
C VAL A 139 8.81 10.78 -10.79
N SER A 140 8.21 11.93 -11.11
CA SER A 140 7.46 12.75 -10.13
C SER A 140 6.05 12.22 -9.96
N THR A 141 5.60 12.13 -8.71
CA THR A 141 4.20 11.82 -8.37
C THR A 141 3.34 13.08 -8.18
N GLU A 142 3.78 14.22 -8.69
CA GLU A 142 2.99 15.44 -8.66
C GLU A 142 1.62 15.22 -9.33
N GLY A 143 0.56 15.56 -8.61
CA GLY A 143 -0.83 15.36 -9.04
C GLY A 143 -1.32 13.91 -8.99
N TRP A 144 -0.52 12.96 -8.51
CA TRP A 144 -0.97 11.58 -8.31
C TRP A 144 -1.79 11.49 -7.02
N PRO A 145 -3.00 10.91 -7.06
CA PRO A 145 -3.73 10.59 -5.84
C PRO A 145 -2.96 9.61 -4.95
N GLU A 146 -3.24 9.61 -3.65
CA GLU A 146 -2.83 8.51 -2.77
C GLU A 146 -3.42 7.17 -3.25
N GLY A 147 -2.69 6.07 -3.12
CA GLY A 147 -3.15 4.78 -3.62
C GLY A 147 -2.07 3.74 -3.84
N ALA A 148 -2.52 2.55 -4.21
CA ALA A 148 -1.66 1.50 -4.76
C ALA A 148 -1.48 1.67 -6.26
N TYR A 149 -0.25 1.56 -6.73
CA TYR A 149 0.14 1.77 -8.12
C TYR A 149 0.85 0.57 -8.72
N LEU A 150 0.55 0.30 -9.98
CA LEU A 150 1.36 -0.53 -10.85
C LEU A 150 1.91 0.33 -11.98
N LEU A 151 3.24 0.49 -11.99
CA LEU A 151 3.94 1.05 -13.13
C LEU A 151 4.16 -0.07 -14.15
N ARG A 152 3.49 -0.01 -15.30
CA ARG A 152 3.74 -0.97 -16.37
C ARG A 152 4.85 -0.45 -17.28
N LEU A 153 5.88 -1.26 -17.43
CA LEU A 153 6.93 -1.13 -18.42
C LEU A 153 6.46 -1.83 -19.69
N ASP A 154 6.53 -1.14 -20.82
CA ASP A 154 6.17 -1.66 -22.14
C ASP A 154 7.41 -1.55 -23.05
N ALA A 155 8.04 -2.68 -23.41
CA ALA A 155 9.18 -2.66 -24.32
C ALA A 155 8.73 -2.42 -25.77
N GLU A 156 9.44 -1.55 -26.48
CA GLU A 156 9.12 -1.10 -27.84
C GLU A 156 10.22 -1.53 -28.81
N GLY A 157 9.86 -2.33 -29.82
CA GLY A 157 10.76 -2.77 -30.88
C GLY A 157 11.47 -4.10 -30.58
N GLY A 158 11.15 -5.13 -31.38
CA GLY A 158 11.88 -6.40 -31.43
C GLY A 158 11.61 -7.37 -30.28
N ALA A 159 11.94 -7.00 -29.05
CA ALA A 159 11.83 -7.89 -27.89
C ALA A 159 10.39 -8.01 -27.35
N GLY A 160 9.59 -6.95 -27.49
CA GLY A 160 8.25 -6.86 -26.91
C GLY A 160 8.27 -7.03 -25.38
N GLY A 161 7.14 -7.44 -24.82
CA GLY A 161 7.04 -7.77 -23.41
C GLY A 161 6.72 -6.60 -22.48
N GLN A 162 6.11 -6.95 -21.35
CA GLN A 162 5.67 -6.01 -20.33
C GLN A 162 5.99 -6.53 -18.93
N ARG A 163 6.31 -5.63 -18.00
CA ARG A 163 6.45 -5.95 -16.56
C ARG A 163 5.85 -4.85 -15.70
N TYR A 164 5.41 -5.20 -14.51
CA TYR A 164 5.03 -4.25 -13.49
C TYR A 164 6.20 -3.89 -12.57
N VAL A 165 6.11 -2.69 -12.02
CA VAL A 165 6.83 -2.26 -10.83
C VAL A 165 5.78 -1.73 -9.85
N PRO A 166 5.57 -2.37 -8.68
CA PRO A 166 4.59 -1.91 -7.72
C PRO A 166 5.14 -0.72 -6.91
N LEU A 167 4.27 0.23 -6.60
CA LEU A 167 4.57 1.41 -5.78
C LEU A 167 3.34 1.77 -4.95
N VAL A 168 3.55 2.29 -3.73
CA VAL A 168 2.48 2.88 -2.92
C VAL A 168 2.69 4.39 -2.81
N VAL A 169 1.70 5.18 -3.23
CA VAL A 169 1.65 6.61 -2.90
C VAL A 169 0.91 6.72 -1.58
N ARG A 170 1.62 7.12 -0.53
CA ARG A 170 1.15 7.13 0.86
C ARG A 170 0.08 8.18 1.07
N SER A 171 -0.77 7.92 2.05
CA SER A 171 -1.64 8.95 2.62
C SER A 171 -0.87 9.78 3.64
N SER A 172 -1.06 11.10 3.61
CA SER A 172 -0.46 12.01 4.59
C SER A 172 -1.14 11.94 5.95
N GLU A 173 -2.38 11.47 6.01
CA GLU A 173 -3.16 11.34 7.24
C GLU A 173 -3.98 10.05 7.26
N ALA A 174 -4.11 9.46 8.45
CA ALA A 174 -4.93 8.28 8.69
C ALA A 174 -6.19 8.58 9.52
N ALA A 175 -6.29 9.76 10.12
CA ALA A 175 -7.33 10.11 11.09
C ALA A 175 -8.76 9.87 10.55
N GLY A 176 -9.52 8.99 11.19
CA GLY A 176 -10.88 8.62 10.78
C GLY A 176 -10.97 7.74 9.52
N ARG A 177 -9.84 7.35 8.93
CA ARG A 177 -9.75 6.62 7.66
C ARG A 177 -9.50 5.12 7.88
N THR A 178 -9.75 4.36 6.82
CA THR A 178 -9.44 2.94 6.68
C THR A 178 -8.08 2.79 6.02
N VAL A 179 -7.07 2.43 6.79
CA VAL A 179 -5.70 2.28 6.28
C VAL A 179 -5.54 0.91 5.64
N LEU A 180 -5.23 0.85 4.35
CA LEU A 180 -4.78 -0.36 3.67
C LEU A 180 -3.25 -0.45 3.79
N MET A 181 -2.77 -1.46 4.51
CA MET A 181 -1.34 -1.68 4.72
C MET A 181 -0.82 -2.75 3.75
N HIS A 182 0.00 -2.33 2.80
CA HIS A 182 0.64 -3.17 1.80
C HIS A 182 1.89 -3.88 2.34
N ALA A 183 2.20 -5.08 1.80
CA ALA A 183 3.18 -6.01 2.37
C ALA A 183 4.47 -6.22 1.52
N PRO A 184 5.23 -5.17 1.14
CA PRO A 184 6.38 -5.32 0.25
C PRO A 184 7.52 -6.16 0.83
N ALA A 185 7.64 -6.26 2.16
CA ALA A 185 8.55 -7.22 2.80
C ALA A 185 8.22 -8.67 2.41
N THR A 186 6.93 -9.02 2.38
CA THR A 186 6.46 -10.33 1.94
C THR A 186 6.61 -10.49 0.44
N TRP A 187 6.37 -9.44 -0.36
CA TRP A 187 6.60 -9.52 -1.81
C TRP A 187 8.06 -9.88 -2.11
N GLN A 188 9.03 -9.25 -1.43
CA GLN A 188 10.45 -9.58 -1.59
C GLN A 188 10.84 -10.96 -1.07
N ALA A 189 10.21 -11.43 0.00
CA ALA A 189 10.50 -12.74 0.57
C ALA A 189 10.25 -13.88 -0.44
N TYR A 190 9.28 -13.70 -1.32
CA TYR A 190 8.89 -14.67 -2.34
C TYR A 190 9.43 -14.36 -3.74
N ASN A 191 10.08 -13.22 -3.93
CA ASN A 191 10.61 -12.79 -5.22
C ASN A 191 11.83 -13.64 -5.62
N LEU A 192 11.66 -14.53 -6.61
CA LEU A 192 12.69 -15.43 -7.12
C LEU A 192 13.60 -14.79 -8.18
N TRP A 193 13.49 -13.49 -8.43
CA TRP A 193 14.34 -12.84 -9.44
C TRP A 193 15.83 -13.06 -9.11
N GLY A 194 16.60 -13.45 -10.12
CA GLY A 194 18.01 -13.85 -9.99
C GLY A 194 18.22 -15.24 -9.37
N GLY A 195 17.15 -16.02 -9.17
CA GLY A 195 17.19 -17.42 -8.74
C GLY A 195 17.27 -17.63 -7.23
N TYR A 196 17.04 -16.61 -6.41
CA TYR A 196 17.09 -16.75 -4.95
C TYR A 196 15.99 -15.95 -4.25
N ASN A 197 15.29 -16.57 -3.31
CA ASN A 197 14.35 -15.94 -2.39
C ASN A 197 14.47 -16.57 -0.98
N LEU A 198 13.58 -16.23 -0.03
CA LEU A 198 13.64 -16.77 1.35
C LEU A 198 13.09 -18.21 1.49
N TYR A 199 12.80 -18.89 0.38
CA TYR A 199 12.32 -20.27 0.32
C TYR A 199 13.18 -21.18 -0.54
N GLU A 200 13.86 -20.65 -1.55
CA GLU A 200 14.64 -21.47 -2.48
C GLU A 200 15.88 -20.73 -2.99
N GLY A 201 16.95 -21.50 -3.21
CA GLY A 201 18.11 -21.07 -3.97
C GLY A 201 18.00 -21.47 -5.44
N LYS A 202 19.06 -21.24 -6.21
CA LYS A 202 19.06 -21.47 -7.68
C LYS A 202 18.79 -22.94 -8.08
N ASP A 203 19.07 -23.88 -7.19
CA ASP A 203 18.79 -25.31 -7.34
C ASP A 203 17.39 -25.73 -6.85
N GLY A 204 16.57 -24.79 -6.39
CA GLY A 204 15.24 -25.04 -5.84
C GLY A 204 15.24 -25.54 -4.39
N ASP A 205 16.40 -25.61 -3.71
CA ASP A 205 16.50 -26.15 -2.35
C ASP A 205 16.33 -25.06 -1.28
N TYR A 206 15.57 -25.35 -0.23
CA TYR A 206 15.41 -24.49 0.94
C TYR A 206 16.71 -24.29 1.73
N ARG A 207 17.67 -25.20 1.62
CA ARG A 207 18.97 -25.12 2.30
C ARG A 207 19.91 -24.10 1.65
N THR A 208 19.72 -23.81 0.37
CA THR A 208 20.55 -22.90 -0.44
C THR A 208 19.88 -21.54 -0.66
N ARG A 209 18.67 -21.36 -0.11
CA ARG A 209 17.89 -20.12 -0.17
C ARG A 209 18.62 -18.88 0.34
N SER A 210 18.10 -17.72 -0.02
CA SER A 210 18.52 -16.44 0.55
C SER A 210 18.31 -16.37 2.05
N LEU A 211 19.29 -15.79 2.74
CA LEU A 211 19.19 -15.39 4.14
C LEU A 211 18.80 -13.91 4.28
N VAL A 212 19.02 -13.14 3.21
CA VAL A 212 18.65 -11.73 3.09
C VAL A 212 18.10 -11.54 1.68
N VAL A 213 17.05 -10.73 1.53
CA VAL A 213 16.55 -10.28 0.22
C VAL A 213 16.65 -8.77 0.13
N SER A 214 16.85 -8.26 -1.08
CA SER A 214 17.02 -6.83 -1.35
C SER A 214 15.81 -6.27 -2.09
N PHE A 215 15.53 -4.97 -1.91
CA PHE A 215 14.65 -4.21 -2.81
C PHE A 215 15.39 -3.67 -4.04
N ASP A 216 16.73 -3.73 -4.07
CA ASP A 216 17.56 -3.30 -5.19
C ASP A 216 17.59 -4.37 -6.32
N ARG A 217 16.40 -4.85 -6.71
CA ARG A 217 16.19 -5.85 -7.76
C ARG A 217 14.75 -5.82 -8.31
N PRO A 218 14.54 -6.20 -9.57
CA PRO A 218 13.20 -6.47 -10.11
C PRO A 218 12.44 -7.53 -9.31
N TYR A 219 11.11 -7.52 -9.46
CA TYR A 219 10.27 -8.65 -9.07
C TYR A 219 10.18 -9.65 -10.23
N ASP A 220 10.12 -10.94 -9.92
CA ASP A 220 9.98 -12.02 -10.87
C ASP A 220 8.59 -12.05 -11.54
N LYS A 221 8.41 -12.99 -12.49
CA LYS A 221 7.16 -13.22 -13.22
C LYS A 221 6.67 -11.95 -13.92
N ASP A 222 5.48 -11.47 -13.57
CA ASP A 222 4.87 -10.26 -14.13
C ASP A 222 5.35 -8.96 -13.45
N GLY A 223 6.19 -9.07 -12.41
CA GLY A 223 6.71 -7.95 -11.63
C GLY A 223 5.82 -7.50 -10.46
N ALA A 224 4.65 -8.10 -10.26
CA ALA A 224 3.74 -7.72 -9.17
C ALA A 224 2.85 -8.89 -8.68
N GLU A 225 3.24 -10.14 -8.88
CA GLU A 225 2.43 -11.34 -8.61
C GLU A 225 1.74 -11.30 -7.23
N LYS A 226 2.50 -10.99 -6.17
CA LYS A 226 1.96 -11.00 -4.80
C LYS A 226 0.91 -9.93 -4.58
N PHE A 227 1.12 -8.72 -5.10
CA PHE A 227 0.11 -7.67 -5.08
C PHE A 227 -1.15 -8.10 -5.86
N MET A 228 -0.96 -8.64 -7.07
CA MET A 228 -2.05 -9.05 -7.97
C MET A 228 -2.94 -10.15 -7.37
N VAL A 229 -2.33 -11.09 -6.66
CA VAL A 229 -3.01 -12.23 -6.03
C VAL A 229 -3.64 -11.86 -4.69
N TYR A 230 -2.92 -11.19 -3.80
CA TYR A 230 -3.32 -11.06 -2.39
C TYR A 230 -3.94 -9.71 -2.01
N GLU A 231 -3.76 -8.66 -2.83
CA GLU A 231 -4.04 -7.29 -2.38
C GLU A 231 -4.99 -6.55 -3.30
N ARG A 232 -4.81 -6.66 -4.61
CA ARG A 232 -5.58 -5.93 -5.63
C ARG A 232 -7.10 -6.03 -5.42
N ALA A 233 -7.62 -7.24 -5.18
CA ALA A 233 -9.06 -7.44 -5.05
C ALA A 233 -9.65 -6.70 -3.83
N ALA A 234 -8.90 -6.67 -2.71
CA ALA A 234 -9.29 -5.94 -1.52
C ALA A 234 -9.25 -4.42 -1.75
N VAL A 235 -8.23 -3.91 -2.43
CA VAL A 235 -8.14 -2.49 -2.83
C VAL A 235 -9.34 -2.09 -3.68
N VAL A 236 -9.59 -2.84 -4.77
CA VAL A 236 -10.71 -2.57 -5.70
C VAL A 236 -12.06 -2.63 -4.98
N LEU A 237 -12.25 -3.60 -4.08
CA LEU A 237 -13.48 -3.71 -3.29
C LEU A 237 -13.65 -2.53 -2.33
N ALA A 238 -12.58 -2.15 -1.62
CA ALA A 238 -12.61 -1.06 -0.67
C ALA A 238 -12.92 0.28 -1.35
N GLU A 239 -12.37 0.51 -2.54
CA GLU A 239 -12.67 1.67 -3.39
C GLU A 239 -14.12 1.62 -3.91
N ARG A 240 -14.61 0.44 -4.33
CA ARG A 240 -16.00 0.26 -4.77
C ARG A 240 -17.01 0.58 -3.68
N LEU A 241 -16.67 0.26 -2.43
CA LEU A 241 -17.47 0.56 -1.25
C LEU A 241 -17.39 2.04 -0.83
N ASN A 242 -16.59 2.85 -1.53
CA ASN A 242 -16.36 4.27 -1.25
C ASN A 242 -15.96 4.52 0.21
N LEU A 243 -15.10 3.65 0.75
CA LEU A 243 -14.56 3.83 2.09
C LEU A 243 -13.63 5.05 2.11
N PRO A 244 -13.54 5.79 3.23
CA PRO A 244 -12.53 6.83 3.39
C PRO A 244 -11.16 6.15 3.56
N LEU A 245 -10.49 5.84 2.46
CA LEU A 245 -9.26 5.06 2.47
C LEU A 245 -8.02 5.90 2.76
N ALA A 246 -7.04 5.28 3.41
CA ALA A 246 -5.67 5.73 3.48
C ALA A 246 -4.74 4.58 3.07
N TYR A 247 -3.55 4.89 2.54
CA TYR A 247 -2.62 3.91 1.98
C TYR A 247 -1.25 4.01 2.63
N THR A 248 -0.67 2.86 3.00
CA THR A 248 0.67 2.78 3.59
C THR A 248 1.32 1.42 3.32
N THR A 249 2.59 1.25 3.68
CA THR A 249 3.25 -0.07 3.68
C THR A 249 3.68 -0.47 5.09
N GLY A 250 3.88 -1.76 5.32
CA GLY A 250 4.48 -2.25 6.56
C GLY A 250 5.86 -1.64 6.88
N LEU A 251 6.60 -1.22 5.84
CA LEU A 251 7.90 -0.55 5.99
C LEU A 251 7.75 0.90 6.46
N ASP A 252 6.66 1.58 6.09
CA ASP A 252 6.37 2.93 6.57
C ASP A 252 5.94 2.88 8.04
N VAL A 253 5.11 1.90 8.41
CA VAL A 253 4.70 1.64 9.79
C VAL A 253 5.88 1.26 10.67
N ASP A 254 6.87 0.50 10.17
CA ASP A 254 8.12 0.23 10.90
C ASP A 254 8.86 1.52 11.27
N ARG A 255 8.96 2.46 10.32
CA ARG A 255 9.75 3.70 10.46
C ARG A 255 9.08 4.75 11.34
N ASP A 256 7.77 4.90 11.19
CA ASP A 256 7.01 5.95 11.85
C ASP A 256 5.67 5.39 12.34
N PRO A 257 5.43 5.31 13.67
CA PRO A 257 4.11 4.93 14.19
C PRO A 257 3.01 5.94 13.84
N GLY A 258 3.37 7.20 13.58
CA GLY A 258 2.42 8.29 13.33
C GLY A 258 1.58 8.10 12.07
N VAL A 259 2.01 7.24 11.15
CA VAL A 259 1.23 6.86 9.96
C VAL A 259 -0.09 6.16 10.29
N LEU A 260 -0.29 5.72 11.54
CA LEU A 260 -1.52 5.09 12.02
C LEU A 260 -2.34 5.99 12.96
N ASP A 261 -1.88 7.21 13.23
CA ASP A 261 -2.50 8.07 14.24
C ASP A 261 -3.95 8.42 13.87
N GLY A 262 -4.86 8.14 14.80
CA GLY A 262 -6.29 8.40 14.64
C GLY A 262 -7.00 7.50 13.63
N ALA A 263 -6.34 6.48 13.06
CA ALA A 263 -6.96 5.57 12.12
C ALA A 263 -8.22 4.93 12.70
N ALA A 264 -9.32 4.93 11.92
CA ALA A 264 -10.55 4.23 12.33
C ALA A 264 -10.35 2.71 12.28
N GLN A 265 -9.66 2.24 11.24
CA GLN A 265 -9.25 0.85 11.10
C GLN A 265 -7.96 0.71 10.28
N VAL A 266 -7.19 -0.33 10.55
CA VAL A 266 -6.08 -0.81 9.72
C VAL A 266 -6.42 -2.19 9.18
N VAL A 267 -6.31 -2.34 7.86
CA VAL A 267 -6.55 -3.59 7.16
C VAL A 267 -5.19 -4.19 6.77
N ILE A 268 -4.88 -5.34 7.35
CA ILE A 268 -3.76 -6.19 6.95
C ILE A 268 -4.24 -7.08 5.81
N LEU A 269 -3.61 -6.94 4.64
CA LEU A 269 -4.05 -7.57 3.40
C LEU A 269 -3.65 -9.06 3.32
N GLY A 270 -3.93 -9.71 2.19
CA GLY A 270 -4.14 -11.16 2.09
C GLY A 270 -2.99 -12.09 2.51
N HIS A 271 -1.73 -11.62 2.53
CA HIS A 271 -0.58 -12.44 2.92
C HIS A 271 0.58 -11.61 3.48
N ASP A 272 0.33 -10.81 4.53
CA ASP A 272 1.41 -10.05 5.21
C ASP A 272 2.18 -10.92 6.23
N GLU A 273 2.99 -11.85 5.71
CA GLU A 273 3.69 -12.86 6.48
C GLU A 273 4.94 -12.32 7.23
N TYR A 274 5.66 -11.38 6.61
CA TYR A 274 6.98 -10.91 7.06
C TYR A 274 6.88 -9.53 7.72
N MET A 275 6.93 -9.49 9.05
CA MET A 275 6.82 -8.24 9.81
C MET A 275 8.05 -7.97 10.68
N THR A 276 8.37 -6.69 10.85
CA THR A 276 9.38 -6.27 11.83
C THR A 276 8.78 -6.18 13.25
N PRO A 277 9.61 -6.25 14.30
CA PRO A 277 9.17 -5.97 15.67
C PRO A 277 8.56 -4.58 15.84
N ALA A 278 9.09 -3.55 15.17
CA ALA A 278 8.58 -2.19 15.29
C ALA A 278 7.22 -2.06 14.60
N GLN A 279 7.06 -2.58 13.38
CA GLN A 279 5.78 -2.63 12.67
C GLN A 279 4.70 -3.28 13.56
N ARG A 280 4.98 -4.46 14.12
CA ARG A 280 4.03 -5.15 15.01
C ARG A 280 3.73 -4.35 16.28
N ALA A 281 4.74 -3.72 16.89
CA ALA A 281 4.55 -2.92 18.09
C ALA A 281 3.70 -1.66 17.82
N HIS A 282 3.90 -1.00 16.67
CA HIS A 282 3.13 0.17 16.27
C HIS A 282 1.67 -0.19 15.95
N LEU A 283 1.43 -1.31 15.26
CA LEU A 283 0.06 -1.84 15.08
C LEU A 283 -0.61 -2.16 16.43
N THR A 284 0.12 -2.79 17.35
CA THR A 284 -0.39 -3.11 18.69
C THR A 284 -0.76 -1.84 19.46
N ARG A 285 0.09 -0.80 19.37
CA ARG A 285 -0.18 0.50 19.98
C ARG A 285 -1.40 1.18 19.39
N ALA A 286 -1.55 1.19 18.07
CA ALA A 286 -2.73 1.76 17.41
C ALA A 286 -4.01 1.06 17.89
N ARG A 287 -4.00 -0.28 17.98
CA ARG A 287 -5.10 -1.05 18.56
C ARG A 287 -5.41 -0.63 19.99
N ASP A 288 -4.38 -0.54 20.85
CA ASP A 288 -4.54 -0.18 22.26
C ASP A 288 -5.03 1.27 22.43
N ALA A 289 -4.83 2.13 21.43
CA ALA A 289 -5.35 3.48 21.34
C ALA A 289 -6.76 3.59 20.71
N GLY A 290 -7.37 2.46 20.31
CA GLY A 290 -8.75 2.41 19.81
C GLY A 290 -8.93 2.17 18.31
N THR A 291 -7.84 2.02 17.54
CA THR A 291 -7.91 1.67 16.11
C THR A 291 -8.34 0.21 15.94
N ASN A 292 -9.29 -0.06 15.06
CA ASN A 292 -9.68 -1.44 14.73
C ASN A 292 -8.62 -2.11 13.84
N ILE A 293 -8.38 -3.42 14.00
CA ILE A 293 -7.51 -4.18 13.09
C ILE A 293 -8.34 -5.27 12.42
N ALA A 294 -8.38 -5.24 11.08
CA ALA A 294 -8.92 -6.31 10.26
C ALA A 294 -7.78 -7.05 9.58
N ILE A 295 -7.80 -8.39 9.63
CA ILE A 295 -6.81 -9.24 8.96
C ILE A 295 -7.56 -10.05 7.90
N LEU A 296 -7.30 -9.75 6.62
CA LEU A 296 -7.97 -10.37 5.48
C LEU A 296 -7.12 -11.46 4.82
N GLY A 297 -6.30 -12.14 5.63
CA GLY A 297 -5.34 -13.13 5.20
C GLY A 297 -5.08 -14.20 6.25
N ALA A 298 -4.17 -15.12 5.91
CA ALA A 298 -3.63 -16.12 6.82
C ALA A 298 -2.10 -16.01 6.83
N ASN A 299 -1.44 -16.75 7.74
CA ASN A 299 0.01 -16.69 7.92
C ASN A 299 0.55 -15.28 8.24
N THR A 300 -0.33 -14.36 8.65
CA THR A 300 0.02 -12.97 8.95
C THR A 300 0.97 -12.91 10.14
N CYS A 301 1.99 -12.06 10.03
CA CYS A 301 2.98 -11.87 11.08
C CYS A 301 3.66 -13.19 11.49
N PHE A 302 3.81 -14.17 10.60
CA PHE A 302 4.44 -15.45 10.95
C PHE A 302 5.96 -15.34 11.02
N ARG A 303 6.57 -14.60 10.10
CA ARG A 303 8.01 -14.40 10.00
C ARG A 303 8.41 -13.07 10.62
N ARG A 304 9.32 -13.14 11.59
CA ARG A 304 9.95 -11.95 12.15
C ARG A 304 11.17 -11.58 11.32
N VAL A 305 11.22 -10.34 10.82
CA VAL A 305 12.34 -9.81 10.03
C VAL A 305 12.94 -8.56 10.64
N ARG A 306 14.08 -8.12 10.10
CA ARG A 306 14.67 -6.80 10.34
C ARG A 306 14.98 -6.15 9.00
N LEU A 307 14.93 -4.83 8.98
CA LEU A 307 15.37 -4.02 7.86
C LEU A 307 16.82 -3.61 8.08
N ASP A 308 17.68 -3.82 7.08
CA ASP A 308 19.06 -3.36 7.07
C ASP A 308 19.23 -2.22 6.06
N PRO A 309 19.87 -1.10 6.45
CA PRO A 309 20.17 -0.06 5.49
C PRO A 309 21.11 -0.60 4.41
N THR A 310 20.84 -0.30 3.15
CA THR A 310 21.79 -0.54 2.06
C THR A 310 22.59 0.75 1.79
N PRO A 311 23.82 0.66 1.23
CA PRO A 311 24.61 1.84 0.86
C PRO A 311 23.93 2.74 -0.19
N TRP A 312 23.00 2.19 -0.98
CA TRP A 312 22.44 2.83 -2.18
C TRP A 312 21.01 3.34 -1.97
N SER A 313 20.27 2.79 -1.01
CA SER A 313 18.92 3.23 -0.66
C SER A 313 18.78 3.33 0.86
N ARG A 314 19.15 4.50 1.43
CA ARG A 314 18.91 4.81 2.86
C ARG A 314 17.44 4.72 3.29
N ARG A 315 16.51 4.62 2.33
CA ARG A 315 15.05 4.55 2.51
C ARG A 315 14.43 3.23 2.05
N THR A 316 15.21 2.22 1.66
CA THR A 316 14.68 0.96 1.10
C THR A 316 15.61 -0.17 1.52
N GLY A 317 15.60 -0.46 2.82
CA GLY A 317 16.52 -1.42 3.42
C GLY A 317 16.27 -2.85 2.97
N ALA A 318 17.31 -3.69 2.93
CA ALA A 318 17.18 -5.11 2.68
C ALA A 318 16.37 -5.80 3.79
N THR A 319 15.51 -6.76 3.43
CA THR A 319 14.77 -7.59 4.37
C THR A 319 15.63 -8.80 4.74
N ALA A 320 16.04 -8.90 6.00
CA ALA A 320 16.84 -10.02 6.48
C ALA A 320 16.02 -10.98 7.36
N GLU A 321 16.03 -12.27 7.00
CA GLU A 321 15.63 -13.37 7.88
C GLU A 321 16.91 -13.87 8.57
N SER A 322 17.13 -13.61 9.88
CA SER A 322 18.40 -14.02 10.48
C SER A 322 18.55 -15.54 10.46
N SER A 323 19.52 -16.03 9.68
CA SER A 323 20.18 -17.32 9.92
C SER A 323 21.49 -17.06 10.69
N PRO A 324 21.90 -17.95 11.61
CA PRO A 324 23.08 -17.75 12.48
C PRO A 324 24.39 -17.37 11.75
N ALA A 325 24.52 -17.69 10.45
CA ALA A 325 25.71 -17.38 9.65
C ALA A 325 25.96 -15.87 9.41
N THR A 326 24.92 -15.05 9.28
CA THR A 326 25.07 -13.59 9.09
C THR A 326 25.15 -12.81 10.40
N SER A 327 24.98 -13.48 11.56
CA SER A 327 24.85 -12.83 12.88
C SER A 327 26.15 -12.40 13.56
N ARG A 328 27.32 -12.66 12.96
CA ARG A 328 28.63 -12.39 13.61
C ARG A 328 29.12 -10.94 13.53
N ARG A 329 28.44 -10.04 12.80
CA ARG A 329 29.02 -8.73 12.42
C ARG A 329 28.33 -7.47 12.96
N THR A 330 27.33 -7.60 13.83
CA THR A 330 26.70 -6.44 14.50
C THR A 330 26.54 -6.69 16.01
N PRO A 331 27.05 -5.78 16.88
CA PRO A 331 26.80 -5.85 18.32
C PRO A 331 25.29 -5.80 18.58
N ARG A 332 24.74 -6.84 19.21
CA ARG A 332 23.29 -7.02 19.43
C ARG A 332 22.77 -6.19 20.60
N THR A 333 21.65 -5.50 20.38
CA THR A 333 20.59 -5.36 21.38
C THR A 333 19.69 -6.61 21.30
N PRO A 334 19.24 -7.23 22.41
CA PRO A 334 18.48 -8.49 22.38
C PRO A 334 17.14 -8.42 21.61
N THR A 335 16.56 -7.23 21.49
CA THR A 335 15.24 -6.94 20.91
C THR A 335 15.17 -7.01 19.38
N THR A 336 16.27 -7.14 18.67
CA THR A 336 16.32 -7.27 17.20
C THR A 336 16.65 -8.70 16.72
N ALA A 337 16.83 -9.65 17.63
CA ALA A 337 17.10 -11.04 17.27
C ALA A 337 15.85 -11.73 16.68
N THR A 338 15.88 -12.06 15.39
CA THR A 338 14.74 -12.71 14.69
C THR A 338 14.69 -14.23 14.87
N ARG A 339 15.50 -14.79 15.78
CA ARG A 339 15.61 -16.22 16.07
C ARG A 339 14.58 -16.76 17.06
N THR A 340 13.83 -15.87 17.70
CA THR A 340 12.74 -16.20 18.62
C THR A 340 11.42 -16.09 17.86
N PRO A 341 10.58 -17.14 17.85
CA PRO A 341 9.16 -17.01 17.48
C PRO A 341 8.56 -15.80 18.20
N TRP A 342 7.54 -15.18 17.63
CA TRP A 342 6.76 -14.21 18.39
C TRP A 342 6.37 -14.85 19.70
N SER A 343 6.82 -14.28 20.82
CA SER A 343 6.37 -14.76 22.11
C SER A 343 4.84 -14.69 22.11
N PRO A 344 4.13 -15.75 22.54
CA PRO A 344 2.70 -15.64 22.73
C PRO A 344 2.44 -14.43 23.62
N PRO A 345 1.38 -13.63 23.39
CA PRO A 345 1.04 -12.55 24.29
C PRO A 345 0.99 -13.15 25.69
N THR A 346 1.79 -12.59 26.61
CA THR A 346 1.75 -12.98 28.03
C THR A 346 0.29 -12.99 28.43
N SER A 347 -0.18 -14.17 28.86
CA SER A 347 -1.53 -14.39 29.36
C SER A 347 -1.95 -13.19 30.20
N ALA A 348 -3.11 -12.60 29.88
CA ALA A 348 -3.72 -11.58 30.71
C ALA A 348 -3.69 -12.03 32.19
N PRO A 349 -3.43 -11.11 33.15
CA PRO A 349 -3.51 -11.47 34.56
C PRO A 349 -4.87 -12.12 34.83
N PRO A 350 -4.93 -13.21 35.63
CA PRO A 350 -6.19 -13.87 35.94
C PRO A 350 -7.18 -12.86 36.52
N PRO A 351 -8.48 -12.99 36.21
CA PRO A 351 -9.49 -12.08 36.74
C PRO A 351 -9.45 -12.12 38.29
N PRO A 352 -9.69 -10.99 38.96
CA PRO A 352 -9.74 -10.96 40.42
C PRO A 352 -10.80 -11.96 40.91
N PRO A 353 -10.58 -12.63 42.06
CA PRO A 353 -11.54 -13.57 42.60
C PRO A 353 -12.88 -12.87 42.81
N THR A 354 -13.93 -13.43 42.23
CA THR A 354 -15.31 -12.99 42.47
C THR A 354 -15.61 -13.08 43.96
N PRO A 355 -16.09 -12.01 44.62
CA PRO A 355 -16.48 -12.10 46.01
C PRO A 355 -17.70 -13.03 46.10
N ASN A 356 -17.58 -14.06 46.94
CA ASN A 356 -18.71 -14.92 47.30
C ASN A 356 -19.84 -14.02 47.79
N ARG A 357 -20.97 -14.03 47.06
CA ARG A 357 -22.24 -13.53 47.60
C ARG A 357 -22.80 -14.57 48.58
N PRO A 358 -23.46 -14.11 49.66
CA PRO A 358 -23.81 -14.90 50.83
C PRO A 358 -24.79 -16.05 50.55
#